data_AF-A0A955I463-F1
#
_entry.id   AF-A0A955I463-F1
#
_cell.length_a   1.000
_cell.length_b   1.000
_cell.length_c   1.000
_cell.angle_alpha   90.00
_cell.angle_beta   90.00
_cell.angle_gamma   90.00
#
_symmetry.space_group_name_H-M   'P 1'
#
loop_
_entity.id
_entity.type
_entity.pdbx_description
1 polymer ?
#
loop_
_entity_poly.entity_id
_entity_poly.type
_entity_poly.pdbx_seq_one_letter_code
_entity_poly.pdbx_strand_id
1 'polypeptide(L)'
;MVQDFSIDGSIYLLRSNASIEKITTGTNMSRKTLLYKNLPADRFPIQVDQNRAHVLLSTNSKYIFIVSNGDVMVFRPNTLTSASQSELWYLGTIDIVDDDIIDISPVSDSAFMVLTKKKFYRLEFQLTDDKILPR
;
A
#
# COMPACT_ATOMS: atom_id res chain seq x y z
N MET A 1 -2.67 4.82 17.02
CA MET A 1 -3.08 6.08 16.36
C MET A 1 -3.35 5.80 14.88
N VAL A 2 -4.22 6.57 14.20
CA VAL A 2 -4.32 6.54 12.72
C VAL A 2 -3.19 7.41 12.17
N GLN A 3 -2.43 6.90 11.21
CA GLN A 3 -1.38 7.66 10.52
C GLN A 3 -1.89 8.26 9.22
N ASP A 4 -2.58 7.46 8.42
CA ASP A 4 -3.06 7.86 7.11
C ASP A 4 -4.32 7.06 6.72
N PHE A 5 -5.00 7.48 5.66
CA PHE A 5 -6.14 6.76 5.13
C PHE A 5 -6.27 6.84 3.60
N SER A 6 -6.95 5.86 3.03
CA SER A 6 -7.30 5.83 1.62
C SER A 6 -8.73 5.34 1.41
N ILE A 7 -9.36 5.69 0.29
CA ILE A 7 -10.79 5.45 0.05
C ILE A 7 -11.06 4.91 -1.35
N ASP A 8 -11.84 3.81 -1.46
CA ASP A 8 -12.35 3.23 -2.71
C ASP A 8 -13.84 2.85 -2.65
N GLY A 9 -14.59 3.46 -1.72
CA GLY A 9 -15.91 2.98 -1.29
C GLY A 9 -15.84 2.20 0.02
N SER A 10 -14.68 1.66 0.37
CA SER A 10 -14.28 1.40 1.77
C SER A 10 -13.25 2.43 2.23
N ILE A 11 -13.08 2.56 3.54
CA ILE A 11 -12.02 3.37 4.15
C ILE A 11 -10.93 2.41 4.65
N TYR A 12 -9.69 2.61 4.21
CA TYR A 12 -8.52 1.90 4.72
C TYR A 12 -7.76 2.85 5.65
N LEU A 13 -7.48 2.41 6.87
CA LEU A 13 -6.76 3.19 7.87
C LEU A 13 -5.41 2.53 8.12
N LEU A 14 -4.34 3.25 7.83
CA LEU A 14 -3.01 2.87 8.26
C LEU A 14 -2.85 3.23 9.74
N ARG A 15 -2.52 2.24 10.56
CA ARG A 15 -2.32 2.42 12.00
C ARG A 15 -0.83 2.56 12.29
N SER A 16 -0.52 3.16 13.43
CA SER A 16 0.87 3.41 13.86
C SER A 16 1.73 2.17 14.08
N ASN A 17 1.12 0.99 14.18
CA ASN A 17 1.79 -0.31 14.21
C ASN A 17 1.83 -0.97 12.81
N ALA A 18 1.72 -0.17 11.75
CA ALA A 18 1.64 -0.56 10.36
C ALA A 18 0.46 -1.46 9.97
N SER A 19 -0.45 -1.81 10.89
CA SER A 19 -1.64 -2.58 10.52
C SER A 19 -2.62 -1.75 9.69
N ILE A 20 -3.29 -2.39 8.73
CA ILE A 20 -4.38 -1.77 7.98
C ILE A 20 -5.71 -2.25 8.53
N GLU A 21 -6.51 -1.30 8.99
CA GLU A 21 -7.92 -1.54 9.27
C GLU A 21 -8.77 -1.13 8.07
N LYS A 22 -9.75 -1.94 7.73
CA LYS A 22 -10.71 -1.65 6.68
C LYS A 22 -12.08 -1.42 7.29
N ILE A 23 -12.72 -0.32 6.91
CA ILE A 23 -14.10 0.01 7.20
C ILE A 23 -14.89 -0.09 5.91
N THR A 24 -15.73 -1.12 5.79
CA THR A 24 -16.68 -1.24 4.68
C THR A 24 -17.87 -0.35 4.99
N THR A 25 -18.20 0.57 4.08
CA THR A 25 -19.32 1.51 4.24
C THR A 25 -20.60 0.94 3.62
N GLY A 26 -21.78 1.42 4.04
CA GLY A 26 -23.09 0.97 3.54
C GLY A 26 -23.99 0.42 4.63
N THR A 27 -25.02 -0.35 4.24
CA THR A 27 -26.06 -0.89 5.14
C THR A 27 -25.52 -1.83 6.20
N ASN A 28 -24.46 -2.57 5.88
CA ASN A 28 -23.77 -3.49 6.80
C ASN A 28 -22.36 -2.98 7.08
N MET A 29 -22.27 -1.79 7.66
CA MET A 29 -21.00 -1.19 8.03
C MET A 29 -20.22 -2.14 8.94
N SER A 30 -18.97 -2.42 8.59
CA SER A 30 -18.12 -3.31 9.36
C SER A 30 -16.69 -2.79 9.39
N ARG A 31 -15.97 -3.10 10.48
CA ARG A 31 -14.56 -2.78 10.67
C ARG A 31 -13.80 -4.06 10.95
N LYS A 32 -12.68 -4.27 10.25
CA LYS A 32 -11.78 -5.41 10.47
C LYS A 32 -10.34 -5.02 10.22
N THR A 33 -9.42 -5.66 10.93
CA THR A 33 -7.98 -5.59 10.63
C THR A 33 -7.67 -6.60 9.53
N LEU A 34 -7.00 -6.17 8.47
CA LEU A 34 -6.59 -7.08 7.40
C LEU A 34 -5.35 -7.87 7.81
N LEU A 35 -5.36 -9.18 7.58
CA LEU A 35 -4.25 -10.07 7.95
C LEU A 35 -3.17 -10.09 6.87
N TYR A 36 -1.93 -9.76 7.22
CA TYR A 36 -0.80 -9.92 6.30
C TYR A 36 -0.50 -11.41 6.04
N LYS A 37 -0.29 -11.74 4.78
CA LYS A 37 0.13 -13.06 4.30
C LYS A 37 1.42 -12.92 3.51
N ASN A 38 2.27 -13.94 3.57
CA ASN A 38 3.55 -14.02 2.86
C ASN A 38 4.51 -12.87 3.17
N LEU A 39 4.36 -12.20 4.32
CA LEU A 39 5.31 -11.21 4.76
C LEU A 39 6.60 -11.91 5.25
N PRO A 40 7.77 -11.58 4.69
CA PRO A 40 9.04 -12.13 5.14
C PRO A 40 9.30 -11.86 6.63
N ALA A 41 9.95 -12.80 7.32
CA ALA A 41 10.18 -12.70 8.76
C ALA A 41 11.03 -11.49 9.16
N ASP A 42 11.96 -11.08 8.30
CA ASP A 42 12.81 -9.89 8.43
C ASP A 42 12.06 -8.57 8.20
N ARG A 43 10.84 -8.61 7.66
CA ARG A 43 9.94 -7.47 7.50
C ARG A 43 8.89 -7.38 8.60
N PHE A 44 8.90 -8.30 9.57
CA PHE A 44 7.97 -8.29 10.70
C PHE A 44 8.67 -7.91 12.02
N PRO A 45 8.10 -7.01 12.84
CA PRO A 45 6.93 -6.20 12.54
C PRO A 45 7.27 -5.13 11.49
N ILE A 46 6.31 -4.81 10.61
CA ILE A 46 6.49 -3.77 9.59
C ILE A 46 6.84 -2.46 10.31
N GLN A 47 8.02 -1.93 10.01
CA GLN A 47 8.47 -0.64 10.52
C GLN A 47 8.07 0.44 9.52
N VAL A 48 7.25 1.38 9.97
CA VAL A 48 6.85 2.55 9.19
C VAL A 48 7.34 3.82 9.86
N ASP A 49 7.88 4.75 9.07
CA ASP A 49 8.20 6.11 9.56
C ASP A 49 6.90 6.82 9.89
N GLN A 50 6.65 7.04 11.19
CA GLN A 50 5.34 7.51 11.64
C GLN A 50 4.92 8.88 11.11
N ASN A 51 5.86 9.67 10.59
CA ASN A 51 5.59 11.00 10.05
C ASN A 51 5.44 11.02 8.52
N ARG A 52 5.79 9.92 7.84
CA ARG A 52 5.89 9.85 6.36
C ARG A 52 5.28 8.57 5.78
N ALA A 53 4.57 7.81 6.60
CA ALA A 53 3.94 6.58 6.17
C ALA A 53 2.57 6.85 5.55
N HIS A 54 2.36 6.30 4.36
CA HIS A 54 1.12 6.48 3.62
C HIS A 54 0.49 5.14 3.24
N VAL A 55 -0.84 5.12 3.17
CA VAL A 55 -1.58 4.03 2.53
C VAL A 55 -2.21 4.52 1.25
N LEU A 56 -1.80 3.93 0.14
CA LEU A 56 -2.28 4.28 -1.19
C LEU A 56 -2.99 3.09 -1.82
N LEU A 57 -3.99 3.36 -2.64
CA LEU A 57 -4.68 2.34 -3.42
C LEU A 57 -4.24 2.47 -4.88
N SER A 58 -4.07 1.34 -5.55
CA SER A 58 -3.92 1.37 -7.00
C SER A 58 -5.17 1.93 -7.67
N THR A 59 -5.04 2.41 -8.91
CA THR A 59 -6.15 3.09 -9.61
C THR A 59 -7.41 2.21 -9.73
N ASN A 60 -7.27 0.89 -9.81
CA ASN A 60 -8.38 -0.06 -9.83
C ASN A 60 -8.63 -0.76 -8.48
N SER A 61 -8.02 -0.27 -7.40
CA SER A 61 -8.03 -0.89 -6.05
C SER A 61 -7.64 -2.37 -6.03
N LYS A 62 -6.89 -2.81 -7.02
CA LYS A 62 -6.37 -4.18 -7.11
C LYS A 62 -5.20 -4.40 -6.17
N TYR A 63 -4.50 -3.32 -5.81
CA TYR A 63 -3.37 -3.36 -4.91
C TYR A 63 -3.48 -2.27 -3.86
N ILE A 64 -2.92 -2.57 -2.70
CA ILE A 64 -2.77 -1.65 -1.57
C ILE A 64 -1.27 -1.47 -1.35
N PHE A 65 -0.85 -0.22 -1.23
CA PHE A 65 0.54 0.14 -1.04
C PHE A 65 0.72 0.75 0.35
N ILE A 66 1.76 0.32 1.06
CA ILE A 66 2.27 1.06 2.22
C ILE A 66 3.57 1.72 1.77
N VAL A 67 3.59 3.05 1.75
CA VAL A 67 4.79 3.84 1.43
C VAL A 67 5.42 4.27 2.73
N SER A 68 6.72 4.04 2.91
CA SER A 68 7.47 4.50 4.08
C SER A 68 8.92 4.77 3.70
N ASN A 69 9.36 6.03 3.82
CA ASN A 69 10.75 6.45 3.59
C ASN A 69 11.34 5.98 2.24
N GLY A 70 10.55 6.04 1.16
CA GLY A 70 10.98 5.62 -0.19
C GLY A 70 10.76 4.14 -0.50
N ASP A 71 10.52 3.30 0.50
CA ASP A 71 10.10 1.91 0.28
C ASP A 71 8.59 1.87 0.02
N VAL A 72 8.18 1.20 -1.05
CA VAL A 72 6.78 0.92 -1.35
C VAL A 72 6.51 -0.56 -1.20
N MET A 73 5.90 -0.95 -0.10
CA MET A 73 5.44 -2.32 0.11
C MET A 73 4.14 -2.54 -0.65
N VAL A 74 4.10 -3.59 -1.48
CA VAL A 74 2.95 -3.89 -2.34
C VAL A 74 2.17 -5.08 -1.82
N PHE A 75 0.87 -4.90 -1.69
CA PHE A 75 -0.05 -5.93 -1.23
C PHE A 75 -1.18 -6.15 -2.23
N ARG A 76 -1.54 -7.41 -2.46
CA ARG A 76 -2.77 -7.81 -3.15
C ARG A 76 -3.81 -8.26 -2.12
N PRO A 77 -5.06 -7.77 -2.15
CA PRO A 77 -6.11 -8.34 -1.31
C PRO A 77 -6.43 -9.78 -1.76
N ASN A 78 -6.87 -10.63 -0.83
CA ASN A 78 -7.28 -12.01 -1.16
C ASN A 78 -8.46 -12.10 -2.13
N THR A 79 -9.22 -11.01 -2.31
CA THR A 79 -10.32 -10.92 -3.26
C THR A 79 -10.51 -9.48 -3.72
N LEU A 80 -10.99 -9.29 -4.95
CA LEU A 80 -11.37 -7.97 -5.46
C LEU A 80 -12.74 -7.51 -4.92
N THR A 81 -13.53 -8.40 -4.32
CA THR A 81 -14.79 -8.03 -3.69
C THR A 81 -14.52 -7.33 -2.37
N SER A 82 -14.64 -5.99 -2.38
CA SER A 82 -14.29 -5.11 -1.26
C SER A 82 -14.86 -5.59 0.10
N ALA A 83 -16.14 -5.98 0.18
CA ALA A 83 -16.76 -6.45 1.42
C ALA A 83 -16.11 -7.73 2.00
N SER A 84 -15.62 -8.61 1.13
CA SER A 84 -15.07 -9.93 1.48
C SER A 84 -13.57 -9.91 1.77
N GLN A 85 -12.88 -8.79 1.52
CA GLN A 85 -11.44 -8.68 1.78
C GLN A 85 -11.11 -8.86 3.26
N SER A 86 -10.21 -9.78 3.57
CA SER A 86 -9.79 -10.07 4.96
C SER A 86 -8.28 -10.22 5.09
N GLU A 87 -7.56 -10.34 3.98
CA GLU A 87 -6.13 -10.60 3.96
C GLU A 87 -5.43 -9.72 2.92
N LEU A 88 -4.17 -9.40 3.20
CA LEU A 88 -3.25 -8.68 2.34
C LEU A 88 -2.03 -9.55 2.07
N TRP A 89 -1.91 -10.01 0.83
CA TRP A 89 -0.83 -10.86 0.38
C TRP A 89 0.32 -9.98 -0.08
N TYR A 90 1.43 -10.04 0.63
CA TYR A 90 2.64 -9.30 0.29
C TYR A 90 3.23 -9.84 -1.02
N LEU A 91 3.50 -8.93 -1.96
CA LEU A 91 4.08 -9.25 -3.26
C LEU A 91 5.57 -8.87 -3.36
N GLY A 92 6.01 -7.93 -2.54
CA GLY A 92 7.37 -7.39 -2.57
C GLY A 92 7.44 -5.95 -2.09
N THR A 93 8.66 -5.43 -2.09
CA THR A 93 8.96 -4.01 -1.86
C THR A 93 9.60 -3.45 -3.13
N ILE A 94 9.20 -2.24 -3.49
CA ILE A 94 9.87 -1.42 -4.49
C ILE A 94 10.70 -0.37 -3.72
N ASP A 95 12.02 -0.48 -3.82
CA ASP A 95 12.93 0.46 -3.19
C ASP A 95 13.15 1.65 -4.13
N ILE A 96 12.61 2.82 -3.78
CA ILE A 96 12.83 4.04 -4.55
C ILE A 96 14.07 4.73 -3.99
N VAL A 97 15.21 4.48 -4.64
CA VAL A 97 16.51 5.03 -4.20
C VAL A 97 16.64 6.49 -4.64
N ASP A 98 16.13 7.41 -3.82
CA ASP A 98 16.33 8.85 -3.96
C ASP A 98 16.28 9.55 -2.59
N ASP A 99 17.31 10.34 -2.26
CA ASP A 99 17.48 10.93 -0.91
C ASP A 99 16.46 12.04 -0.60
N ASP A 100 15.74 12.53 -1.61
CA ASP A 100 14.90 13.73 -1.54
C ASP A 100 13.45 13.49 -1.99
N ILE A 101 12.89 12.32 -1.72
CA ILE A 101 11.47 12.01 -2.03
C ILE A 101 10.56 12.95 -1.22
N ILE A 102 9.69 13.66 -1.94
CA ILE A 102 8.64 14.52 -1.38
C ILE A 102 7.31 13.76 -1.34
N ASP A 103 6.95 13.12 -2.45
CA ASP A 103 5.66 12.43 -2.58
C ASP A 103 5.73 11.30 -3.61
N ILE A 104 4.86 10.29 -3.43
CA ILE A 104 4.70 9.14 -4.32
C ILE A 104 3.20 8.93 -4.51
N SER A 105 2.75 8.87 -5.76
CA SER A 105 1.33 8.68 -6.09
C SER A 105 1.13 7.62 -7.18
N PRO A 106 0.20 6.65 -7.00
CA PRO A 106 -0.10 5.66 -8.03
C PRO A 106 -0.82 6.31 -9.21
N VAL A 107 -0.35 6.02 -10.43
CA VAL A 107 -1.00 6.43 -11.69
C VAL A 107 -1.58 5.27 -12.48
N SER A 108 -1.21 4.05 -12.13
CA SER A 108 -1.85 2.83 -12.59
C SER A 108 -1.65 1.71 -11.56
N ASP A 109 -2.10 0.50 -11.87
CA ASP A 109 -1.79 -0.67 -11.05
C ASP A 109 -0.29 -1.00 -11.00
N SER A 110 0.49 -0.54 -11.98
CA SER A 110 1.90 -0.92 -12.14
C SER A 110 2.83 0.27 -12.37
N ALA A 111 2.43 1.47 -11.95
CA ALA A 111 3.26 2.66 -12.04
C ALA A 111 2.96 3.71 -10.97
N PHE A 112 4.01 4.36 -10.50
CA PHE A 112 3.95 5.53 -9.63
C PHE A 112 4.45 6.77 -10.37
N MET A 113 3.92 7.93 -10.01
CA MET A 113 4.62 9.19 -10.18
C MET A 113 5.36 9.49 -8.88
N VAL A 114 6.63 9.84 -9.01
CA VAL A 114 7.53 10.16 -7.90
C VAL A 114 7.92 11.62 -8.02
N LEU A 115 7.63 12.38 -6.97
CA LEU A 115 8.08 13.75 -6.81
C LEU A 115 9.24 13.78 -5.82
N THR A 116 10.34 14.36 -6.25
CA THR A 116 11.53 14.63 -5.42
C THR A 116 11.81 16.12 -5.42
N LYS A 117 12.74 16.59 -4.57
CA LYS A 117 13.18 17.99 -4.63
C LYS A 117 13.82 18.39 -5.97
N LYS A 118 14.32 17.43 -6.76
CA LYS A 118 15.10 17.71 -7.99
C LYS A 118 14.37 17.37 -9.28
N LYS A 119 13.48 16.38 -9.25
CA LYS A 119 12.82 15.83 -10.44
C LYS A 119 11.44 15.28 -10.12
N PHE A 120 10.61 15.23 -11.16
CA PHE A 120 9.34 14.54 -11.20
C PHE A 120 9.42 13.48 -12.30
N TYR A 121 9.22 12.22 -11.96
CA TYR A 121 9.40 11.11 -12.91
C TYR A 121 8.40 9.99 -12.67
N ARG A 122 8.23 9.14 -13.68
CA ARG A 122 7.38 7.95 -13.63
C ARG A 122 8.24 6.73 -13.36
N LEU A 123 7.85 5.94 -12.37
CA LEU A 123 8.45 4.64 -12.07
C LEU A 123 7.48 3.55 -12.52
N GLU A 124 7.90 2.70 -13.44
CA GLU A 124 7.11 1.57 -13.92
C GLU A 124 7.66 0.26 -13.37
N PHE A 125 6.76 -0.67 -13.11
CA PHE A 125 7.07 -2.03 -12.69
C PHE A 125 6.05 -2.99 -13.30
N GLN A 126 6.23 -4.28 -13.10
CA GLN A 126 5.25 -5.29 -13.44
C GLN A 126 4.79 -6.00 -12.18
N LEU A 127 3.48 -6.18 -12.05
CA LEU A 127 2.89 -7.00 -11.01
C LEU A 127 2.41 -8.30 -11.63
N THR A 128 2.81 -9.40 -11.01
CA THR A 128 2.17 -10.70 -11.19
C THR A 128 1.36 -11.01 -9.94
N ASP A 129 0.54 -12.07 -10.01
CA ASP A 129 -0.28 -12.49 -8.88
C ASP A 129 0.51 -12.76 -7.60
N ASP A 130 1.81 -13.10 -7.72
CA ASP A 130 2.60 -13.57 -6.58
C ASP A 130 3.85 -12.72 -6.30
N LYS A 131 4.25 -11.82 -7.20
CA LYS A 131 5.48 -11.03 -7.07
C LYS A 131 5.50 -9.77 -7.91
N ILE A 132 6.38 -8.86 -7.52
CA ILE A 132 6.80 -7.69 -8.30
C ILE A 132 7.96 -8.09 -9.21
N LEU A 133 7.95 -7.62 -10.46
CA LEU A 133 9.06 -7.73 -11.40
C LEU A 133 9.49 -6.31 -11.81
N PRO A 134 10.80 -6.01 -11.80
CA PRO A 134 11.30 -4.75 -12.36
C PRO A 134 11.05 -4.73 -13.87
N ARG A 135 10.83 -3.53 -14.43
CA ARG A 135 10.70 -3.31 -15.87
C ARG A 135 11.95 -2.64 -16.42
#